data_AF-A0A8T6Q046-F1
#
_entry.id   AF-A0A8T6Q046-F1
#
_cell.length_a   1.000
_cell.length_b   1.000
_cell.length_c   1.000
_cell.angle_alpha   90.00
_cell.angle_beta   90.00
_cell.angle_gamma   90.00
#
_symmetry.space_group_name_H-M   'P 1'
#
loop_
_entity.id
_entity.type
_entity.pdbx_description
1 polymer ?
#
loop_
_entity_poly.entity_id
_entity_poly.type
_entity_poly.pdbx_seq_one_letter_code
_entity_poly.pdbx_strand_id
1 'polypeptide(L)'
;ASEMAAFENSYKLFSLPYLFRDRDHYYQVMQGDIGRKILDSTKSKGYFGLTFYDGGARSFYGNKPVLKPDDLKGMKVRVQPSPGAVEMIKVMGGNPTPLDYGELYTALQQGVVDMAENSVMALTTMRHGEVAKSFSLDEHTMVPDVVLMSNAAFDKLSPENQAVILKAAKESMSYMKDLWSEEEKQEFAKLDKMGVKVYQ
;
A
#
# COMPACT_ATOMS: atom_id res chain seq x y z
N ALA A 1 -2.53 -1.33 5.11
CA ALA A 1 -2.14 -0.92 6.49
C ALA A 1 -2.35 0.56 6.79
N SER A 2 -2.28 1.48 5.82
CA SER A 2 -2.40 2.93 6.07
C SER A 2 -3.63 3.37 6.87
N GLU A 3 -4.79 2.76 6.63
CA GLU A 3 -6.04 3.10 7.34
C GLU A 3 -6.00 2.70 8.82
N MET A 4 -5.21 1.67 9.18
CA MET A 4 -5.03 1.24 10.56
C MET A 4 -4.34 2.30 11.42
N ALA A 5 -3.64 3.26 10.80
CA ALA A 5 -3.01 4.39 11.47
C ALA A 5 -4.02 5.30 12.23
N ALA A 6 -5.30 5.27 11.85
CA ALA A 6 -6.37 5.95 12.58
C ALA A 6 -6.72 5.25 13.91
N PHE A 7 -6.48 3.94 13.99
CA PHE A 7 -6.81 3.13 15.16
C PHE A 7 -5.61 2.87 16.05
N GLU A 8 -4.40 2.77 15.51
CA GLU A 8 -3.19 2.45 16.25
C GLU A 8 -1.95 3.15 15.67
N ASN A 9 -1.19 3.83 16.53
CA ASN A 9 -0.10 4.70 16.13
C ASN A 9 1.06 3.93 15.49
N SER A 10 1.29 2.68 15.88
CA SER A 10 2.36 1.85 15.30
C SER A 10 2.24 1.74 13.78
N TYR A 11 1.03 1.75 13.21
CA TYR A 11 0.81 1.65 11.76
C TYR A 11 1.17 2.94 11.00
N LYS A 12 1.34 4.08 11.68
CA LYS A 12 1.75 5.35 11.03
C LYS A 12 3.14 5.28 10.40
N LEU A 13 4.01 4.39 10.91
CA LEU A 13 5.38 4.25 10.39
C LEU A 13 5.39 3.88 8.90
N PHE A 14 4.39 3.14 8.43
CA PHE A 14 4.32 2.72 7.02
C PHE A 14 4.04 3.86 6.05
N SER A 15 3.58 5.02 6.54
CA SER A 15 3.43 6.23 5.71
C SER A 15 4.71 7.06 5.62
N LEU A 16 5.80 6.65 6.29
CA LEU A 16 7.09 7.33 6.15
C LEU A 16 7.68 7.01 4.77
N PRO A 17 7.98 8.02 3.94
CA PRO A 17 8.57 7.78 2.65
C PRO A 17 9.99 7.22 2.82
N TYR A 18 10.36 6.27 1.95
CA TYR A 18 11.68 5.63 1.90
C TYR A 18 12.11 4.93 3.21
N LEU A 19 11.14 4.49 4.03
CA LEU A 19 11.43 3.73 5.25
C LEU A 19 12.19 2.42 4.97
N PHE A 20 11.83 1.75 3.88
CA PHE A 20 12.48 0.51 3.44
C PHE A 20 13.47 0.80 2.32
N ARG A 21 14.68 0.24 2.41
CA ARG A 21 15.74 0.42 1.40
C ARG A 21 15.47 -0.39 0.14
N ASP A 22 14.89 -1.57 0.31
CA ASP A 22 14.63 -2.56 -0.73
C ASP A 22 13.60 -3.58 -0.22
N ARG A 23 13.15 -4.47 -1.13
CA ARG A 23 12.17 -5.52 -0.82
C ARG A 23 12.68 -6.51 0.25
N ASP A 24 13.97 -6.82 0.27
CA ASP A 24 14.52 -7.76 1.25
C ASP A 24 14.48 -7.19 2.67
N HIS A 25 14.85 -5.92 2.84
CA HIS A 25 14.69 -5.20 4.10
C HIS A 25 13.22 -5.17 4.53
N TYR A 26 12.30 -4.89 3.61
CA TYR A 26 10.86 -4.92 3.89
C TYR A 26 10.42 -6.29 4.42
N TYR A 27 10.74 -7.39 3.72
CA TYR A 27 10.32 -8.72 4.15
C TYR A 27 10.94 -9.17 5.47
N GLN A 28 12.20 -8.79 5.74
CA GLN A 28 12.85 -9.09 7.01
C GLN A 28 12.15 -8.39 8.19
N VAL A 29 11.78 -7.12 8.03
CA VAL A 29 11.06 -6.37 9.08
C VAL A 29 9.64 -6.93 9.26
N MET A 30 8.92 -7.21 8.17
CA MET A 30 7.53 -7.67 8.23
C MET A 30 7.38 -9.07 8.82
N GLN A 31 8.35 -9.97 8.57
CA GLN A 31 8.35 -11.33 9.11
C GLN A 31 9.11 -11.47 10.45
N GLY A 32 9.77 -10.40 10.90
CA GLY A 32 10.54 -10.38 12.14
C GLY A 32 9.76 -9.85 13.36
N ASP A 33 10.49 -9.65 14.45
CA ASP A 33 9.93 -9.22 15.74
C ASP A 33 9.25 -7.85 15.68
N ILE A 34 9.75 -6.94 14.83
CA ILE A 34 9.15 -5.62 14.63
C ILE A 34 7.75 -5.77 14.03
N GLY A 35 7.63 -6.54 12.93
CA GLY A 35 6.34 -6.84 12.32
C GLY A 35 5.37 -7.50 13.31
N ARG A 36 5.84 -8.48 14.08
CA ARG A 36 5.02 -9.15 15.10
C ARG A 36 4.50 -8.18 16.17
N LYS A 37 5.36 -7.27 16.66
CA LYS A 37 4.97 -6.22 17.62
C LYS A 37 3.88 -5.30 17.06
N ILE A 38 3.97 -4.93 15.78
CA ILE A 38 2.97 -4.09 15.13
C ILE A 38 1.65 -4.84 14.99
N LEU A 39 1.65 -6.09 14.50
CA LEU A 39 0.44 -6.90 14.36
C LEU A 39 -0.27 -7.13 15.70
N ASP A 40 0.48 -7.22 16.81
CA ASP A 40 -0.06 -7.41 18.16
C ASP A 40 -0.51 -6.11 18.84
N SER A 41 -0.13 -4.94 18.31
CA SER A 41 -0.35 -3.65 18.97
C SER A 41 -1.83 -3.30 19.17
N THR A 42 -2.73 -3.93 18.42
CA THR A 42 -4.19 -3.73 18.57
C THR A 42 -4.87 -4.76 19.46
N LYS A 43 -4.16 -5.77 20.02
CA LYS A 43 -4.78 -6.84 20.83
C LYS A 43 -5.65 -6.29 21.96
N SER A 44 -5.22 -5.24 22.64
CA SER A 44 -6.00 -4.59 23.72
C SER A 44 -7.30 -3.92 23.23
N LYS A 45 -7.46 -3.74 21.91
CA LYS A 45 -8.62 -3.15 21.23
C LYS A 45 -9.57 -4.21 20.65
N GLY A 46 -9.35 -5.49 20.96
CA GLY A 46 -10.26 -6.58 20.60
C GLY A 46 -9.97 -7.27 19.27
N TYR A 47 -8.87 -6.94 18.60
CA TYR A 47 -8.42 -7.61 17.37
C TYR A 47 -6.90 -7.51 17.19
N PHE A 48 -6.32 -8.35 16.35
CA PHE A 48 -4.89 -8.34 16.04
C PHE A 48 -4.63 -8.71 14.59
N GLY A 49 -3.44 -8.45 14.09
CA GLY A 49 -3.01 -8.89 12.78
C GLY A 49 -2.53 -10.34 12.79
N LEU A 50 -3.05 -11.18 11.91
CA LEU A 50 -2.54 -12.53 11.70
C LEU A 50 -1.19 -12.49 10.99
N THR A 51 -1.13 -11.76 9.88
CA THR A 51 0.05 -11.61 9.02
C THR A 51 -0.01 -10.31 8.23
N PHE A 52 1.11 -9.95 7.63
CA PHE A 52 1.18 -8.92 6.60
C PHE A 52 1.22 -9.57 5.22
N TYR A 53 0.69 -8.86 4.23
CA TYR A 53 0.81 -9.16 2.81
C TYR A 53 1.53 -8.03 2.09
N ASP A 54 2.26 -8.39 1.03
CA ASP A 54 2.98 -7.45 0.18
C ASP A 54 2.03 -6.61 -0.70
N GLY A 55 2.00 -5.30 -0.47
CA GLY A 55 1.27 -4.34 -1.30
C GLY A 55 2.10 -3.74 -2.43
N GLY A 56 3.36 -4.16 -2.58
CA GLY A 56 4.32 -3.62 -3.52
C GLY A 56 4.82 -2.22 -3.17
N ALA A 57 5.77 -1.75 -3.96
CA ALA A 57 6.19 -0.36 -3.89
C ALA A 57 5.12 0.54 -4.53
N ARG A 58 4.90 1.71 -3.93
CA ARG A 58 3.95 2.71 -4.38
C ARG A 58 4.69 3.84 -5.07
N SER A 59 4.15 4.29 -6.18
CA SER A 59 4.76 5.26 -7.07
C SER A 59 3.71 6.21 -7.62
N PHE A 60 4.12 7.42 -8.01
CA PHE A 60 3.18 8.42 -8.54
C PHE A 60 2.68 8.06 -9.94
N TYR A 61 1.39 8.26 -10.18
CA TYR A 61 0.80 8.18 -11.51
C TYR A 61 -0.23 9.28 -11.75
N GLY A 62 -0.33 9.70 -13.01
CA GLY A 62 -1.25 10.76 -13.45
C GLY A 62 -1.12 11.02 -14.94
N ASN A 63 -1.58 12.18 -15.40
CA ASN A 63 -1.39 12.59 -16.81
C ASN A 63 -0.03 13.25 -17.08
N LYS A 64 0.64 13.74 -16.04
CA LYS A 64 2.01 14.27 -16.10
C LYS A 64 2.94 13.39 -15.26
N PRO A 65 4.19 13.17 -15.69
CA PRO A 65 5.18 12.49 -14.86
C PRO A 65 5.63 13.39 -13.70
N VAL A 66 6.12 12.74 -12.64
CA VAL A 66 6.88 13.36 -11.56
C VAL A 66 8.32 12.87 -11.68
N LEU A 67 9.25 13.76 -12.01
CA LEU A 67 10.68 13.43 -12.18
C LEU A 67 11.54 14.07 -11.09
N LYS A 68 10.99 15.06 -10.39
CA LYS A 68 11.59 15.73 -9.23
C LYS A 68 10.49 16.24 -8.29
N PRO A 69 10.81 16.48 -7.01
CA PRO A 69 9.81 16.96 -6.03
C PRO A 69 9.04 18.22 -6.49
N ASP A 70 9.69 19.14 -7.20
CA ASP A 70 9.06 20.36 -7.72
C ASP A 70 7.87 20.09 -8.66
N ASP A 71 7.82 18.93 -9.32
CA ASP A 71 6.74 18.57 -10.24
C ASP A 71 5.42 18.31 -9.50
N LEU A 72 5.46 18.07 -8.18
CA LEU A 72 4.28 17.94 -7.33
C LEU A 72 3.65 19.29 -6.96
N LYS A 73 4.37 20.40 -7.15
CA LYS A 73 3.92 21.72 -6.69
C LYS A 73 2.61 22.12 -7.36
N GLY A 74 1.58 22.31 -6.53
CA GLY A 74 0.25 22.69 -6.99
C GLY A 74 -0.60 21.52 -7.50
N MET A 75 -0.06 20.30 -7.60
CA MET A 75 -0.82 19.12 -8.02
C MET A 75 -1.74 18.62 -6.90
N LYS A 76 -3.00 18.33 -7.23
CA LYS A 76 -3.94 17.64 -6.34
C LYS A 76 -3.66 16.14 -6.40
N VAL A 77 -3.02 15.61 -5.37
CA VAL A 77 -2.67 14.19 -5.28
C VAL A 77 -3.72 13.49 -4.44
N ARG A 78 -4.42 12.50 -5.00
CA ARG A 78 -5.26 11.66 -4.16
C ARG A 78 -4.41 10.82 -3.22
N VAL A 79 -4.82 10.77 -1.96
CA VAL A 79 -4.27 9.88 -0.94
C VAL A 79 -5.35 9.01 -0.33
N GLN A 80 -4.94 7.88 0.27
CA GLN A 80 -5.81 7.12 1.17
C GLN A 80 -6.27 8.02 2.33
N PRO A 81 -7.46 7.80 2.93
CA PRO A 81 -7.97 8.54 4.09
C PRO A 81 -7.19 8.29 5.40
N SER A 82 -5.87 8.50 5.38
CA SER A 82 -4.98 8.37 6.53
C SER A 82 -4.23 9.67 6.82
N PRO A 83 -4.08 10.07 8.10
CA PRO A 83 -3.29 11.24 8.45
C PRO A 83 -1.84 11.16 7.96
N GLY A 84 -1.26 9.96 7.95
CA GLY A 84 0.11 9.73 7.49
C GLY A 84 0.29 9.99 6.00
N ALA A 85 -0.63 9.49 5.16
CA ALA A 85 -0.57 9.71 3.71
C ALA A 85 -0.81 11.18 3.36
N VAL A 86 -1.71 11.86 4.06
CA VAL A 86 -1.92 13.31 3.93
C VAL A 86 -0.64 14.07 4.22
N GLU A 87 0.03 13.77 5.34
CA GLU A 87 1.25 14.48 5.73
C GLU A 87 2.42 14.18 4.80
N MET A 88 2.56 12.93 4.36
CA MET A 88 3.58 12.51 3.38
C MET A 88 3.53 13.39 2.13
N ILE A 89 2.35 13.52 1.51
CA ILE A 89 2.21 14.32 0.28
C ILE A 89 2.48 15.80 0.52
N LYS A 90 2.07 16.37 1.67
CA LYS A 90 2.40 17.76 2.00
C LYS A 90 3.91 17.98 2.08
N VAL A 91 4.63 17.08 2.76
CA VAL A 91 6.09 17.15 2.91
C VAL A 91 6.79 16.96 1.56
N MET A 92 6.23 16.13 0.67
CA MET A 92 6.72 15.97 -0.69
C MET A 92 6.38 17.15 -1.63
N GLY A 93 5.57 18.12 -1.18
CA GLY A 93 5.27 19.36 -1.92
C GLY A 93 3.97 19.35 -2.73
N GLY A 94 3.15 18.29 -2.62
CA GLY A 94 1.85 18.17 -3.27
C GLY A 94 0.68 18.62 -2.39
N ASN A 95 -0.52 18.71 -2.98
CA ASN A 95 -1.75 19.01 -2.27
C ASN A 95 -2.58 17.71 -2.08
N PRO A 96 -2.59 17.10 -0.88
CA PRO A 96 -3.31 15.85 -0.67
C PRO A 96 -4.84 16.04 -0.74
N THR A 97 -5.52 15.12 -1.41
CA THR A 97 -6.99 15.02 -1.45
C THR A 97 -7.39 13.62 -0.99
N PRO A 98 -7.83 13.44 0.28
CA PRO A 98 -8.27 12.14 0.78
C PRO A 98 -9.54 11.70 0.05
N LEU A 99 -9.52 10.54 -0.61
CA LEU A 99 -10.67 9.95 -1.30
C LEU A 99 -10.64 8.43 -1.18
N ASP A 100 -11.82 7.80 -1.19
CA ASP A 100 -11.91 6.34 -1.21
C ASP A 100 -11.28 5.77 -2.49
N TYR A 101 -10.79 4.54 -2.42
CA TYR A 101 -10.14 3.91 -3.56
C TYR A 101 -11.12 3.59 -4.70
N GLY A 102 -12.37 3.23 -4.38
CA GLY A 102 -13.41 2.95 -5.35
C GLY A 102 -13.86 4.17 -6.16
N GLU A 103 -13.63 5.38 -5.65
CA GLU A 103 -13.98 6.64 -6.31
C GLU A 103 -12.83 7.18 -7.19
N LEU A 104 -11.63 6.61 -7.07
CA LEU A 104 -10.41 7.18 -7.62
C LEU A 104 -10.38 7.20 -9.15
N TYR A 105 -10.86 6.15 -9.81
CA TYR A 105 -10.93 6.12 -11.27
C TYR A 105 -11.72 7.33 -11.80
N THR A 106 -12.93 7.54 -11.28
CA THR A 106 -13.80 8.62 -11.70
C THR A 106 -13.22 9.98 -11.32
N ALA A 107 -12.60 10.11 -10.15
CA ALA A 107 -11.95 11.34 -9.72
C ALA A 107 -10.78 11.75 -10.63
N LEU A 108 -9.97 10.78 -11.09
CA LEU A 108 -8.91 11.01 -12.08
C LEU A 108 -9.50 11.37 -13.45
N GLN A 109 -10.51 10.63 -13.89
CA GLN A 109 -11.19 10.85 -15.18
C GLN A 109 -11.81 12.26 -15.28
N GLN A 110 -12.42 12.74 -14.19
CA GLN A 110 -13.09 14.03 -14.12
C GLN A 110 -12.13 15.19 -13.77
N GLY A 111 -10.85 14.92 -13.49
CA GLY A 111 -9.89 15.93 -13.07
C GLY A 111 -10.15 16.52 -11.68
N VAL A 112 -10.91 15.81 -10.83
CA VAL A 112 -11.07 16.16 -9.41
C VAL A 112 -9.71 16.12 -8.72
N VAL A 113 -8.90 15.12 -9.06
CA VAL A 113 -7.49 14.99 -8.68
C VAL A 113 -6.63 14.87 -9.94
N ASP A 114 -5.41 15.39 -9.88
CA ASP A 114 -4.49 15.39 -11.03
C ASP A 114 -3.70 14.09 -11.13
N MET A 115 -3.49 13.44 -9.97
CA MET A 115 -2.63 12.28 -9.83
C MET A 115 -2.95 11.51 -8.55
N ALA A 116 -2.35 10.34 -8.41
CA ALA A 116 -2.41 9.50 -7.23
C ALA A 116 -1.10 8.73 -7.07
N GLU A 117 -1.01 7.93 -6.01
CA GLU A 117 0.11 7.04 -5.75
C GLU A 117 -0.40 5.63 -5.43
N ASN A 118 0.24 4.60 -5.98
CA ASN A 118 -0.03 3.19 -5.69
C ASN A 118 0.97 2.26 -6.39
N SER A 119 0.84 0.95 -6.20
CA SER A 119 1.55 -0.05 -7.00
C SER A 119 1.00 -0.14 -8.42
N VAL A 120 1.73 -0.82 -9.31
CA VAL A 120 1.37 -0.97 -10.73
C VAL A 120 -0.02 -1.60 -10.94
N MET A 121 -0.47 -2.43 -9.98
CA MET A 121 -1.79 -3.05 -9.97
C MET A 121 -2.91 -2.01 -10.05
N ALA A 122 -2.73 -0.82 -9.49
CA ALA A 122 -3.73 0.23 -9.60
C ALA A 122 -3.95 0.69 -11.05
N LEU A 123 -2.90 0.67 -11.88
CA LEU A 123 -3.04 1.04 -13.28
C LEU A 123 -3.71 -0.05 -14.10
N THR A 124 -3.46 -1.31 -13.77
CA THR A 124 -3.94 -2.46 -14.55
C THR A 124 -5.26 -3.02 -14.02
N THR A 125 -5.28 -3.59 -12.82
CA THR A 125 -6.45 -4.29 -12.26
C THR A 125 -7.57 -3.32 -11.90
N MET A 126 -7.21 -2.15 -11.38
CA MET A 126 -8.15 -1.05 -11.10
C MET A 126 -8.32 -0.08 -12.26
N ARG A 127 -7.65 -0.38 -13.39
CA ARG A 127 -7.84 0.29 -14.69
C ARG A 127 -7.52 1.79 -14.67
N HIS A 128 -6.82 2.31 -13.66
CA HIS A 128 -6.45 3.73 -13.65
C HIS A 128 -5.55 4.10 -14.84
N GLY A 129 -4.83 3.13 -15.42
CA GLY A 129 -4.04 3.31 -16.62
C GLY A 129 -4.87 3.69 -17.86
N GLU A 130 -6.20 3.56 -17.83
CA GLU A 130 -7.08 4.08 -18.87
C GLU A 130 -7.13 5.62 -18.88
N VAL A 131 -7.02 6.24 -17.70
CA VAL A 131 -7.23 7.69 -17.47
C VAL A 131 -5.99 8.41 -16.92
N ALA A 132 -4.92 7.69 -16.61
CA ALA A 132 -3.62 8.20 -16.20
C ALA A 132 -2.51 7.52 -17.03
N LYS A 133 -1.79 8.31 -17.82
CA LYS A 133 -0.84 7.80 -18.83
C LYS A 133 0.64 7.93 -18.48
N SER A 134 0.96 8.45 -17.30
CA SER A 134 2.32 8.55 -16.77
C SER A 134 2.43 7.81 -15.45
N PHE A 135 3.46 6.98 -15.30
CA PHE A 135 3.82 6.29 -14.07
C PHE A 135 5.29 6.57 -13.75
N SER A 136 5.56 7.28 -12.67
CA SER A 136 6.90 7.64 -12.23
C SER A 136 7.33 6.73 -11.09
N LEU A 137 8.26 5.82 -11.36
CA LEU A 137 8.77 4.78 -10.46
C LEU A 137 9.72 5.36 -9.41
N ASP A 138 9.19 6.19 -8.53
CA ASP A 138 9.93 6.75 -7.41
C ASP A 138 9.89 5.87 -6.16
N GLU A 139 9.04 4.83 -6.15
CA GLU A 139 8.95 3.78 -5.10
C GLU A 139 8.94 4.34 -3.67
N HIS A 140 8.31 5.50 -3.48
CA HIS A 140 8.45 6.30 -2.27
C HIS A 140 7.89 5.62 -1.01
N THR A 141 6.99 4.65 -1.11
CA THR A 141 6.53 3.87 0.04
C THR A 141 6.32 2.39 -0.27
N MET A 142 6.48 1.54 0.74
CA MET A 142 6.05 0.14 0.72
C MET A 142 5.10 -0.05 1.90
N VAL A 143 3.80 0.01 1.62
CA VAL A 143 2.75 -0.11 2.63
C VAL A 143 2.22 -1.55 2.60
N PRO A 144 2.33 -2.33 3.70
CA PRO A 144 1.79 -3.68 3.72
C PRO A 144 0.26 -3.68 3.74
N ASP A 145 -0.33 -4.77 3.28
CA ASP A 145 -1.68 -5.15 3.66
C ASP A 145 -1.66 -5.99 4.94
N VAL A 146 -2.76 -5.98 5.69
CA VAL A 146 -2.84 -6.70 6.98
C VAL A 146 -4.09 -7.55 7.04
N VAL A 147 -3.91 -8.83 7.36
CA VAL A 147 -5.02 -9.73 7.65
C VAL A 147 -5.36 -9.61 9.13
N LEU A 148 -6.58 -9.19 9.46
CA LEU A 148 -7.01 -8.97 10.85
C LEU A 148 -7.84 -10.15 11.36
N MET A 149 -7.72 -10.41 12.66
CA MET A 149 -8.52 -11.40 13.39
C MET A 149 -9.09 -10.77 14.65
N SER A 150 -10.39 -10.95 14.86
CA SER A 150 -11.04 -10.57 16.12
C SER A 150 -10.58 -11.49 17.25
N ASN A 151 -10.24 -10.91 18.40
CA ASN A 151 -9.91 -11.69 19.59
C ASN A 151 -11.08 -12.59 19.97
N ALA A 152 -12.30 -12.05 20.00
CA ALA A 152 -13.49 -12.81 20.39
C ALA A 152 -13.79 -13.99 19.45
N ALA A 153 -13.42 -13.89 18.16
CA ALA A 153 -13.53 -15.01 17.23
C ALA A 153 -12.41 -16.03 17.46
N PHE A 154 -11.18 -15.55 17.68
CA PHE A 154 -10.00 -16.38 17.92
C PHE A 154 -10.10 -17.18 19.24
N ASP A 155 -10.58 -16.53 20.30
CA ASP A 155 -10.72 -17.11 21.64
C ASP A 155 -11.79 -18.21 21.70
N LYS A 156 -12.71 -18.25 20.73
CA LYS A 156 -13.71 -19.33 20.59
C LYS A 156 -13.15 -20.59 19.94
N LEU A 157 -11.96 -20.52 19.33
CA LEU A 157 -11.32 -21.66 18.70
C LEU A 157 -10.64 -22.54 19.75
N SER A 158 -10.56 -23.85 19.48
CA SER A 158 -9.71 -24.73 20.28
C SER A 158 -8.24 -24.31 20.17
N PRO A 159 -7.39 -24.63 21.17
CA PRO A 159 -5.95 -24.36 21.08
C PRO A 159 -5.30 -24.93 19.81
N GLU A 160 -5.78 -26.08 19.33
CA GLU A 160 -5.34 -26.68 18.07
C GLU A 160 -5.70 -25.79 16.86
N ASN A 161 -6.95 -25.34 16.76
CA ASN A 161 -7.38 -24.48 15.65
C ASN A 161 -6.72 -23.10 15.68
N GLN A 162 -6.45 -22.55 16.87
CA GLN A 162 -5.66 -21.33 17.03
C GLN A 162 -4.25 -21.50 16.44
N ALA A 163 -3.57 -22.61 16.77
CA ALA A 163 -2.25 -22.92 16.23
C ALA A 163 -2.28 -23.10 14.71
N VAL A 164 -3.30 -23.77 14.17
CA VAL A 164 -3.48 -23.96 12.72
C VAL A 164 -3.65 -22.63 12.00
N ILE A 165 -4.51 -21.73 12.49
CA ILE A 165 -4.72 -20.41 11.85
C ILE A 165 -3.43 -19.57 11.87
N LEU A 166 -2.71 -19.54 13.00
CA LEU A 166 -1.45 -18.80 13.10
C LEU A 166 -0.38 -19.36 12.15
N LYS A 167 -0.29 -20.69 12.04
CA LYS A 167 0.60 -21.36 11.09
C LYS A 167 0.23 -21.04 9.65
N ALA A 168 -1.05 -21.17 9.30
CA ALA A 168 -1.56 -20.89 7.96
C ALA A 168 -1.30 -19.44 7.54
N ALA A 169 -1.49 -18.47 8.45
CA ALA A 169 -1.21 -17.07 8.17
C ALA A 169 0.28 -16.79 7.91
N LYS A 170 1.19 -17.51 8.58
CA LYS A 170 2.63 -17.41 8.32
C LYS A 170 2.98 -18.00 6.96
N GLU A 171 2.50 -19.20 6.66
CA GLU A 171 2.73 -19.90 5.39
C GLU A 171 2.13 -19.13 4.21
N SER A 172 0.96 -18.51 4.40
CA SER A 172 0.29 -17.74 3.35
C SER A 172 1.08 -16.50 2.95
N MET A 173 1.76 -15.81 3.89
CA MET A 173 2.63 -14.69 3.53
C MET A 173 3.84 -15.15 2.71
N SER A 174 4.52 -16.23 3.11
CA SER A 174 5.65 -16.74 2.33
C SER A 174 5.23 -17.11 0.91
N TYR A 175 4.07 -17.74 0.73
CA TYR A 175 3.52 -18.05 -0.59
C TYR A 175 3.13 -16.79 -1.37
N MET A 176 2.46 -15.85 -0.71
CA MET A 176 1.98 -14.61 -1.31
C MET A 176 3.13 -13.71 -1.81
N LYS A 177 4.26 -13.65 -1.10
CA LYS A 177 5.48 -12.94 -1.54
C LYS A 177 5.93 -13.36 -2.94
N ASP A 178 5.97 -14.67 -3.19
CA ASP A 178 6.45 -15.22 -4.46
C ASP A 178 5.43 -14.95 -5.58
N LEU A 179 4.13 -15.11 -5.29
CA LEU A 179 3.06 -14.77 -6.22
C LEU A 179 3.07 -13.28 -6.58
N TRP A 180 3.25 -12.41 -5.60
CA TRP A 180 3.24 -10.96 -5.80
C TRP A 180 4.36 -10.51 -6.74
N SER A 181 5.56 -11.05 -6.54
CA SER A 181 6.73 -10.73 -7.37
C SER A 181 6.54 -11.16 -8.83
N GLU A 182 5.81 -12.25 -9.07
CA GLU A 182 5.49 -12.71 -10.41
C GLU A 182 4.37 -11.87 -11.04
N GLU A 183 3.29 -11.61 -10.31
CA GLU A 183 2.18 -10.79 -10.76
C GLU A 183 2.63 -9.37 -11.13
N GLU A 184 3.47 -8.74 -10.29
CA GLU A 184 3.96 -7.38 -10.54
C GLU A 184 4.71 -7.27 -11.87
N LYS A 185 5.54 -8.27 -12.23
CA LYS A 185 6.21 -8.31 -13.54
C LYS A 185 5.21 -8.41 -14.70
N GLN A 186 4.17 -9.21 -14.53
CA GLN A 186 3.12 -9.37 -15.54
C GLN A 186 2.32 -8.07 -15.70
N GLU A 187 2.02 -7.37 -14.61
CA GLU A 187 1.32 -6.09 -14.64
C GLU A 187 2.16 -4.98 -15.29
N PHE A 188 3.46 -4.92 -15.00
CA PHE A 188 4.36 -3.99 -15.68
C PHE A 188 4.38 -4.20 -17.20
N ALA A 189 4.37 -5.47 -17.66
CA ALA A 189 4.34 -5.80 -19.08
C ALA A 189 3.03 -5.37 -19.79
N LYS A 190 1.95 -5.13 -19.04
CA LYS A 190 0.67 -4.64 -19.59
C LYS A 190 0.66 -3.14 -19.83
N LEU A 191 1.50 -2.36 -19.13
CA LEU A 191 1.47 -0.88 -19.19
C LEU A 191 1.66 -0.32 -20.59
N ASP A 192 2.60 -0.88 -21.36
CA ASP A 192 2.88 -0.44 -22.74
C ASP A 192 1.65 -0.59 -23.63
N LYS A 193 0.95 -1.73 -23.54
CA LYS A 193 -0.31 -1.99 -24.27
C LYS A 193 -1.44 -1.05 -23.86
N MET A 194 -1.39 -0.51 -22.64
CA MET A 194 -2.35 0.49 -22.14
C MET A 194 -1.97 1.93 -22.53
N GLY A 195 -0.82 2.12 -23.19
CA GLY A 195 -0.27 3.43 -23.52
C GLY A 195 0.22 4.21 -22.29
N VAL A 196 0.51 3.52 -21.19
CA VAL A 196 1.09 4.13 -19.99
C VAL A 196 2.60 4.19 -20.17
N LYS A 197 3.17 5.40 -20.08
CA LYS A 197 4.61 5.61 -20.10
C LYS A 197 5.19 5.54 -18.69
N VAL A 198 6.20 4.69 -18.53
CA VAL A 198 6.94 4.54 -17.29
C VAL A 198 8.16 5.47 -17.29
N TYR A 199 8.40 6.14 -16.16
CA TYR A 199 9.52 7.03 -15.91
C TYR A 199 10.29 6.52 -14.69
N GLN A 200 11.62 6.67 -14.70
CA GLN A 200 12.51 6.40 -13.56
C GLN A 200 13.15 7.70 -13.10
#